data_AF-A0A2D5RXT1-F1
#
_entry.id   AF-A0A2D5RXT1-F1
#
_cell.length_a   1.000
_cell.length_b   1.000
_cell.length_c   1.000
_cell.angle_alpha   90.00
_cell.angle_beta   90.00
_cell.angle_gamma   90.00
#
_symmetry.space_group_name_H-M   'P 1'
#
loop_
_entity.id
_entity.type
_entity.pdbx_description
1 polymer ?
#
loop_
_entity_poly.entity_id
_entity_poly.type
_entity_poly.pdbx_seq_one_letter_code
_entity_poly.pdbx_strand_id
1 'polypeptide(L)'
;MHGSFEQMSNRYEFIESRQSDECDCPEEDWIIGMLYTTIHIEPDGSGHIFIDSGNWEDEKLVPTKSIEELRVAAVNWVESFPINNEL
;
A
#
# COMPACT_ATOMS: atom_id res chain seq x y z
N MET A 1 19.03 7.15 12.75
CA MET A 1 18.51 5.82 13.11
C MET A 1 18.91 4.91 11.95
N HIS A 2 19.80 3.94 12.13
CA HIS A 2 20.20 3.03 11.05
C HIS A 2 19.27 1.81 11.11
N GLY A 3 18.23 1.78 10.27
CA GLY A 3 17.42 0.57 10.08
C GLY A 3 18.13 -0.37 9.13
N SER A 4 18.23 -1.65 9.48
CA SER A 4 18.72 -2.66 8.53
C SER A 4 17.67 -2.92 7.44
N PHE A 5 18.11 -3.37 6.27
CA PHE A 5 17.21 -3.78 5.18
C PHE A 5 16.15 -4.79 5.67
N GLU A 6 16.56 -5.76 6.49
CA GLU A 6 15.68 -6.78 7.07
C GLU A 6 14.63 -6.21 8.04
N GLN A 7 14.96 -5.14 8.76
CA GLN A 7 13.99 -4.44 9.62
C GLN A 7 12.98 -3.65 8.79
N MET A 8 13.41 -3.09 7.66
CA MET A 8 12.54 -2.32 6.79
C MET A 8 11.67 -3.21 5.91
N SER A 9 12.17 -4.36 5.43
CA SER A 9 11.42 -5.28 4.58
C SER A 9 10.23 -5.95 5.29
N ASN A 10 10.23 -6.00 6.62
CA ASN A 10 9.16 -6.59 7.43
C ASN A 10 8.27 -5.53 8.11
N ARG A 11 8.37 -4.26 7.70
CA ARG A 11 7.57 -3.19 8.31
C ARG A 11 6.15 -3.25 7.80
N TYR A 12 5.20 -3.28 8.72
CA TYR A 12 3.78 -3.14 8.43
C TYR A 12 3.20 -2.15 9.44
N GLU A 13 3.07 -0.90 9.02
CA GLU A 13 2.71 0.21 9.90
C GLU A 13 1.51 0.96 9.34
N PHE A 14 0.46 1.06 10.14
CA PHE A 14 -0.65 1.95 9.87
C PHE A 14 -0.23 3.39 10.13
N ILE A 15 -0.45 4.27 9.16
CA ILE A 15 -0.17 5.70 9.28
C ILE A 15 -1.44 6.43 9.70
N GLU A 16 -2.47 6.38 8.85
CA GLU A 16 -3.74 7.03 9.11
C GLU A 16 -4.89 6.46 8.28
N SER A 17 -6.11 6.81 8.68
CA SER A 17 -7.34 6.58 7.92
C SER A 17 -8.04 7.93 7.75
N ARG A 18 -8.44 8.22 6.53
CA ARG A 18 -9.08 9.49 6.15
C ARG A 18 -10.15 9.28 5.08
N GLN A 19 -10.90 10.33 4.80
CA GLN A 19 -11.64 10.42 3.55
C GLN A 19 -10.76 11.08 2.50
N SER A 20 -10.85 10.62 1.27
CA SER A 20 -10.18 11.22 0.13
C SER A 20 -10.63 12.67 -0.06
N ASP A 21 -9.69 13.60 -0.18
CA ASP A 21 -10.00 15.02 -0.42
C ASP A 21 -10.67 15.26 -1.79
N GLU A 22 -10.51 14.30 -2.72
CA GLU A 22 -11.01 14.42 -4.10
C GLU A 22 -12.42 13.86 -4.28
N CYS A 23 -12.75 12.75 -3.61
CA CYS A 23 -14.01 12.02 -3.83
C CYS A 23 -14.72 11.55 -2.55
N ASP A 24 -14.22 11.95 -1.37
CA ASP A 24 -14.79 11.63 -0.04
C ASP A 24 -14.85 10.13 0.31
N CYS A 25 -14.20 9.29 -0.51
CA CYS A 25 -14.17 7.84 -0.32
C CYS A 25 -13.17 7.45 0.78
N PRO A 26 -13.40 6.33 1.49
CA PRO A 26 -12.49 5.90 2.56
C PRO A 26 -11.10 5.53 2.01
N GLU A 27 -10.07 6.05 2.67
CA GLU A 27 -8.66 5.77 2.42
C GLU A 27 -7.93 5.35 3.68
N GLU A 28 -6.90 4.53 3.51
CA GLU A 28 -5.92 4.25 4.54
C GLU A 28 -4.50 4.28 3.99
N ASP A 29 -3.61 4.85 4.78
CA ASP A 29 -2.19 4.93 4.47
C ASP A 29 -1.39 3.97 5.34
N TRP A 30 -0.46 3.28 4.69
CA TRP A 30 0.36 2.24 5.28
C TRP A 30 1.81 2.39 4.84
N ILE A 31 2.73 1.99 5.71
CA ILE A 31 4.08 1.60 5.31
C ILE A 31 4.11 0.08 5.24
N ILE A 32 4.28 -0.45 4.02
CA ILE A 32 4.43 -1.88 3.77
C ILE A 32 5.83 -2.11 3.21
N GLY A 33 6.68 -2.77 3.99
CA GLY A 33 8.10 -2.86 3.73
C GLY A 33 8.77 -1.48 3.67
N MET A 34 9.29 -1.14 2.50
CA MET A 34 9.90 0.16 2.21
C MET A 34 8.99 1.11 1.42
N LEU A 35 7.74 0.72 1.17
CA LEU A 35 6.83 1.46 0.29
C LEU A 35 5.77 2.17 1.12
N TYR A 36 5.49 3.42 0.75
CA TYR A 36 4.27 4.08 1.16
C TYR A 36 3.13 3.53 0.31
N THR A 37 2.03 3.15 0.94
CA THR A 37 0.91 2.50 0.26
C THR A 37 -0.40 3.08 0.74
N THR A 38 -1.13 3.70 -0.18
CA THR A 38 -2.50 4.19 0.08
C THR A 38 -3.47 3.21 -0.52
N ILE A 39 -4.39 2.69 0.29
CA ILE A 39 -5.52 1.90 -0.19
C ILE A 39 -6.78 2.76 -0.18
N HIS A 40 -7.59 2.60 -1.22
CA HIS A 40 -8.78 3.39 -1.46
C HIS A 40 -9.91 2.47 -1.91
N ILE A 41 -11.10 2.60 -1.32
CA ILE A 41 -12.26 1.82 -1.71
C ILE A 41 -13.36 2.72 -2.27
N GLU A 42 -13.72 2.49 -3.52
CA GLU A 42 -14.81 3.21 -4.15
C GLU A 42 -16.17 2.65 -3.73
N PRO A 43 -17.26 3.44 -3.84
CA PRO A 43 -18.61 3.01 -3.44
C PRO A 43 -19.16 1.83 -4.25
N ASP A 44 -18.60 1.56 -5.44
CA ASP A 44 -18.99 0.46 -6.31
C ASP A 44 -18.30 -0.88 -5.95
N GLY A 45 -17.40 -0.86 -4.97
CA GLY A 45 -16.60 -2.01 -4.55
C GLY A 45 -15.31 -2.19 -5.36
N SER A 46 -14.94 -1.24 -6.21
CA SER A 46 -13.60 -1.19 -6.78
C SER A 46 -12.61 -0.75 -5.69
N GLY A 47 -11.42 -1.36 -5.70
CA GLY A 47 -10.36 -1.04 -4.75
C GLY A 47 -9.12 -0.60 -5.50
N HIS A 48 -8.50 0.48 -5.04
CA HIS A 48 -7.25 0.99 -5.58
C HIS A 48 -6.14 0.86 -4.54
N ILE A 49 -4.96 0.49 -5.00
CA ILE A 49 -3.73 0.44 -4.22
C ILE A 49 -2.74 1.35 -4.94
N PHE A 50 -2.41 2.47 -4.32
CA PHE A 50 -1.39 3.40 -4.78
C PHE A 50 -0.11 3.15 -4.02
N ILE A 51 0.99 2.97 -4.74
CA ILE A 51 2.31 2.70 -4.19
C ILE A 51 3.21 3.89 -4.51
N ASP A 52 3.88 4.41 -3.49
CA ASP A 52 4.84 5.50 -3.62
C ASP A 52 6.16 5.12 -2.91
N SER A 53 7.26 5.26 -3.64
CA SER A 53 8.64 5.05 -3.16
C SER A 53 9.47 6.34 -3.13
N GLY A 54 8.87 7.48 -3.45
CA GLY A 54 9.44 8.82 -3.53
C GLY A 54 10.08 9.15 -4.88
N ASN A 55 10.60 8.16 -5.60
CA ASN A 55 11.17 8.32 -6.95
C ASN A 55 10.42 7.53 -8.03
N TRP A 56 9.44 6.74 -7.62
CA TRP A 56 8.59 5.93 -8.48
C TRP A 56 7.25 5.68 -7.81
N GLU A 57 6.20 5.65 -8.63
CA GLU A 57 4.82 5.46 -8.24
C GLU A 57 4.15 4.39 -9.11
N ASP A 58 3.16 3.69 -8.55
CA ASP A 58 2.35 2.70 -9.28
C ASP A 58 0.94 2.61 -8.70
N GLU A 59 0.02 2.13 -9.53
CA GLU A 59 -1.39 1.94 -9.16
C GLU A 59 -1.85 0.53 -9.53
N LYS A 60 -2.66 -0.07 -8.66
CA LYS A 60 -3.32 -1.35 -8.90
C LYS A 60 -4.81 -1.25 -8.62
N LEU A 61 -5.62 -1.60 -9.62
CA LEU A 61 -7.04 -1.86 -9.42
C LEU A 61 -7.24 -3.32 -9.00
N VAL A 62 -7.92 -3.50 -7.87
CA VAL A 62 -8.20 -4.78 -7.26
C VAL A 62 -9.70 -4.84 -6.92
N PRO A 63 -10.45 -5.81 -7.47
CA PRO A 63 -11.82 -6.05 -7.02
C PRO A 63 -11.82 -6.41 -5.54
N THR A 64 -12.63 -5.72 -4.74
CA THR A 64 -12.66 -5.91 -3.29
C THR A 64 -14.08 -5.78 -2.75
N LYS A 65 -14.33 -6.24 -1.53
CA LYS A 65 -15.59 -6.03 -0.82
C LYS A 65 -15.42 -5.23 0.45
N SER A 66 -14.18 -5.02 0.89
CA SER A 66 -13.87 -4.29 2.11
C SER A 66 -12.43 -3.81 2.14
N ILE A 67 -12.18 -2.81 2.99
CA ILE A 67 -10.83 -2.26 3.14
C ILE A 67 -9.84 -3.30 3.70
N GLU A 68 -10.31 -4.27 4.49
CA GLU A 68 -9.49 -5.38 4.98
C GLU A 68 -8.97 -6.27 3.85
N GLU A 69 -9.80 -6.56 2.85
CA GLU A 69 -9.36 -7.34 1.68
C GLU A 69 -8.31 -6.58 0.86
N LEU A 70 -8.46 -5.25 0.74
CA LEU A 70 -7.49 -4.36 0.12
C LEU A 70 -6.13 -4.36 0.85
N ARG A 71 -6.12 -4.34 2.19
CA ARG A 71 -4.87 -4.45 2.98
C ARG A 71 -4.11 -5.73 2.63
N VAL A 72 -4.80 -6.86 2.59
CA VAL A 72 -4.20 -8.16 2.25
C VAL A 72 -3.68 -8.14 0.81
N ALA A 73 -4.43 -7.59 -0.14
CA ALA A 73 -3.99 -7.45 -1.52
C ALA A 73 -2.75 -6.55 -1.66
N ALA A 74 -2.69 -5.45 -0.91
CA ALA A 74 -1.55 -4.54 -0.88
C ALA A 74 -0.29 -5.24 -0.36
N VAL A 75 -0.39 -5.96 0.76
CA VAL A 75 0.73 -6.76 1.30
C VAL A 75 1.22 -7.78 0.29
N ASN A 76 0.32 -8.61 -0.27
CA ASN A 76 0.68 -9.63 -1.25
C ASN A 76 1.36 -9.03 -2.48
N TRP A 77 0.90 -7.85 -2.92
CA TRP A 77 1.51 -7.18 -4.06
C TRP A 77 2.91 -6.67 -3.73
N VAL A 78 3.09 -5.99 -2.59
CA VAL A 78 4.40 -5.49 -2.16
C VAL A 78 5.40 -6.63 -1.95
N GLU A 79 4.97 -7.74 -1.34
CA GLU A 79 5.81 -8.92 -1.14
C GLU A 79 6.16 -9.65 -2.44
N SER A 80 5.38 -9.46 -3.51
CA SER A 80 5.67 -10.03 -4.83
C SER A 80 6.77 -9.29 -5.59
N PHE A 81 7.19 -8.11 -5.12
CA PHE A 81 8.17 -7.30 -5.82
C PHE A 81 9.52 -8.04 -5.89
N PRO A 82 10.09 -8.23 -7.08
CA PRO A 82 11.34 -8.97 -7.21
C PRO A 82 12.47 -8.20 -6.56
N ILE A 83 12.99 -8.71 -5.44
CA ILE A 83 14.21 -8.19 -4.83
C ILE A 83 15.39 -8.75 -5.62
N ASN A 84 15.92 -7.97 -6.56
CA ASN A 84 17.14 -8.34 -7.26
C ASN A 84 18.36 -8.08 -6.35
N ASN A 85 18.89 -9.15 -5.76
CA ASN A 85 20.06 -9.09 -4.87
C ASN A 85 21.41 -8.98 -5.63
N GLU A 86 21.40 -8.78 -6.95
CA GLU A 86 22.60 -8.70 -7.81
C GLU A 86 23.10 -7.26 -8.05
N LEU A 87 23.23 -6.45 -7.00
CA LEU A 87 23.86 -5.11 -7.07
C LEU A 87 25.17 -5.05 -6.28
#